data_AF-A0A522V9Z7-F1
#
_entry.id   AF-A0A522V9Z7-F1
#
_cell.length_a   1.000
_cell.length_b   1.000
_cell.length_c   1.000
_cell.angle_alpha   90.00
_cell.angle_beta   90.00
_cell.angle_gamma   90.00
#
_symmetry.space_group_name_H-M   'P 1'
#
loop_
_entity.id
_entity.type
_entity.pdbx_description
1 polymer ?
#
loop_
_entity_poly.entity_id
_entity_poly.type
_entity_poly.pdbx_seq_one_letter_code
_entity_poly.pdbx_strand_id
1 'polypeptide(L)'
;MSRRGKHEPFHWLLAGLSWLGSLLGLGGVGYLGEWLALQGFDMAFLIASFGASAVLLYCAPSVPYSQPRNVLGGQIFSAFVGVTAYQAALPLPLWSTAVLAVTASIAVMQLTRTLHPPGGGTALAAVLSDEHIHAMGYWYVLSPVALGTLVMLAVALLVNNLPRSRRYPLTWF
;
A
#
# COMPACT_ATOMS: atom_id res chain seq x y z
N MET A 1 20.72 13.35 34.50
CA MET A 1 19.68 14.36 34.18
C MET A 1 19.04 13.99 32.86
N SER A 2 17.87 13.34 32.90
CA SER A 2 17.17 12.92 31.67
C SER A 2 16.52 14.14 31.03
N ARG A 3 16.76 14.35 29.73
CA ARG A 3 16.08 15.37 28.94
C ARG A 3 14.62 14.96 28.87
N ARG A 4 13.76 15.61 29.68
CA ARG A 4 12.31 15.59 29.51
C ARG A 4 12.02 15.85 28.02
N GLY A 5 11.39 14.88 27.37
CA GLY A 5 10.91 15.02 26.00
C GLY A 5 9.97 16.22 25.97
N LYS A 6 10.44 17.34 25.43
CA LYS A 6 9.56 18.46 25.08
C LYS A 6 8.63 17.88 24.01
N HIS A 7 7.36 17.69 24.35
CA HIS A 7 6.37 17.36 23.34
C HIS A 7 6.34 18.54 22.36
N GLU A 8 6.84 18.30 21.15
CA GLU A 8 6.69 19.23 20.03
C GLU A 8 5.21 19.61 19.91
N PRO A 9 4.87 20.88 19.64
CA PRO A 9 3.49 21.32 19.57
C PRO A 9 2.74 20.56 18.46
N PHE A 10 1.48 20.20 18.72
CA PHE A 10 0.67 19.50 17.73
C PHE A 10 0.40 20.39 16.51
N HIS A 11 0.85 19.96 15.33
CA HIS A 11 0.70 20.71 14.10
C HIS A 11 -0.66 20.41 13.42
N TRP A 12 -1.72 21.10 13.85
CA TRP A 12 -3.09 20.92 13.33
C TRP A 12 -3.21 20.98 11.80
N LEU A 13 -2.49 21.91 11.16
CA LEU A 13 -2.46 22.01 9.70
C LEU A 13 -1.95 20.72 9.05
N LEU A 14 -0.87 20.14 9.59
CA LEU A 14 -0.29 18.92 9.06
C LEU A 14 -1.22 17.73 9.29
N ALA A 15 -1.92 17.67 10.43
CA ALA A 15 -2.93 16.66 10.68
C ALA A 15 -4.10 16.76 9.69
N GLY A 16 -4.60 17.98 9.43
CA GLY A 16 -5.65 18.24 8.45
C GLY A 16 -5.24 17.85 7.03
N LEU A 17 -4.00 18.16 6.62
CA LEU A 17 -3.45 17.73 5.32
C LEU A 17 -3.30 16.22 5.24
N SER A 18 -2.84 15.55 6.30
CA SER A 18 -2.74 14.09 6.32
C SER A 18 -4.11 13.42 6.18
N TRP A 19 -5.13 13.95 6.88
CA TRP A 19 -6.52 13.49 6.77
C TRP A 19 -7.09 13.72 5.37
N LEU A 20 -6.87 14.90 4.79
CA LEU A 20 -7.31 15.20 3.44
C LEU A 20 -6.62 14.29 2.41
N GLY A 21 -5.32 14.07 2.55
CA GLY A 21 -4.56 13.17 1.68
C GLY A 21 -5.03 11.73 1.78
N SER A 22 -5.30 11.21 2.99
CA SER A 22 -5.83 9.86 3.15
C SER A 22 -7.24 9.72 2.59
N LEU A 23 -8.11 10.72 2.81
CA LEU A 23 -9.46 10.77 2.26
C LEU A 23 -9.44 10.78 0.72
N LEU A 24 -8.64 11.66 0.10
CA LEU A 24 -8.53 11.76 -1.36
C LEU A 24 -7.86 10.53 -1.96
N GLY A 25 -6.83 9.99 -1.30
CA GLY A 25 -6.12 8.80 -1.75
C GLY A 25 -7.01 7.56 -1.72
N LEU A 26 -7.55 7.21 -0.56
CA LEU A 26 -8.43 6.05 -0.40
C LEU A 26 -9.75 6.22 -1.14
N GLY A 27 -10.33 7.43 -1.11
CA GLY A 27 -11.54 7.77 -1.85
C GLY A 27 -11.32 7.68 -3.36
N GLY A 28 -10.18 8.13 -3.86
CA GLY A 28 -9.80 7.99 -5.27
C GLY A 28 -9.63 6.53 -5.69
N VAL A 29 -9.02 5.70 -4.84
CA VAL A 29 -8.91 4.25 -5.06
C VAL A 29 -10.30 3.60 -5.11
N GLY A 30 -11.18 3.92 -4.16
CA GLY A 30 -12.55 3.42 -4.13
C GLY A 30 -13.37 3.84 -5.36
N TYR A 31 -13.31 5.13 -5.72
CA TYR A 31 -13.98 5.67 -6.90
C TYR A 31 -13.49 5.04 -8.20
N LEU A 32 -12.17 4.84 -8.34
CA LEU A 32 -11.61 4.15 -9.50
C LEU A 32 -12.12 2.71 -9.61
N GLY A 33 -12.24 2.01 -8.47
CA GLY A 33 -12.80 0.66 -8.43
C GLY A 33 -14.26 0.63 -8.86
N GLU A 34 -15.09 1.53 -8.32
CA GLU A 34 -16.50 1.64 -8.73
C GLU A 34 -16.64 1.98 -10.22
N TRP A 35 -15.84 2.92 -10.72
CA TRP A 35 -15.85 3.28 -12.13
C TRP A 35 -15.46 2.12 -13.05
N LEU A 36 -14.47 1.30 -12.67
CA LEU A 36 -14.09 0.11 -13.43
C LEU A 36 -15.14 -1.00 -13.33
N ALA A 37 -15.79 -1.17 -12.18
CA ALA A 37 -16.92 -2.10 -12.01
C ALA A 37 -18.08 -1.76 -12.95
N LEU A 38 -18.40 -0.48 -13.11
CA LEU A 38 -19.40 -0.02 -14.09
C LEU A 38 -19.02 -0.34 -15.54
N GLN A 39 -17.73 -0.50 -15.84
CA GLN A 39 -17.23 -0.94 -17.16
C GLN A 39 -17.19 -2.47 -17.30
N GLY A 40 -17.77 -3.21 -16.36
CA GLY A 40 -17.79 -4.67 -16.34
C GLY A 40 -16.55 -5.32 -15.73
N PHE A 41 -15.63 -4.53 -15.16
CA PHE A 41 -14.49 -5.05 -14.40
C PHE A 41 -14.86 -5.11 -12.93
N ASP A 42 -15.44 -6.21 -12.51
CA ASP A 42 -15.78 -6.44 -11.12
C ASP A 42 -14.48 -6.48 -10.28
N MET A 43 -14.26 -5.47 -9.41
CA MET A 43 -12.96 -5.25 -8.76
C MET A 43 -13.11 -4.64 -7.36
N ALA A 44 -12.73 -5.37 -6.32
CA ALA A 44 -12.62 -4.83 -4.97
C ALA A 44 -11.30 -4.03 -4.81
N PHE A 45 -11.37 -2.70 -4.94
CA PHE A 45 -10.18 -1.83 -4.95
C PHE A 45 -9.61 -1.49 -3.56
N LEU A 46 -10.40 -1.64 -2.49
CA LEU A 46 -10.00 -1.28 -1.14
C LEU A 46 -9.44 -2.49 -0.38
N ILE A 47 -8.15 -2.75 -0.59
CA ILE A 47 -7.39 -3.73 0.22
C ILE A 47 -6.98 -3.06 1.54
N ALA A 48 -7.06 -3.79 2.66
CA ALA A 48 -6.70 -3.25 3.99
C ALA A 48 -5.26 -2.68 4.04
N SER A 49 -4.34 -3.19 3.23
CA SER A 49 -2.98 -2.66 3.10
C SER A 49 -2.92 -1.21 2.61
N PHE A 50 -3.91 -0.74 1.84
CA PHE A 50 -4.00 0.67 1.45
C PHE A 50 -4.29 1.58 2.65
N GLY A 51 -5.02 1.12 3.65
CA GLY A 51 -5.18 1.85 4.91
C GLY A 51 -3.83 2.10 5.59
N ALA A 52 -2.99 1.07 5.72
CA ALA A 52 -1.64 1.20 6.26
C ALA A 52 -0.71 2.04 5.35
N SER A 53 -0.86 1.94 4.03
CA SER A 53 -0.14 2.77 3.06
C SER A 53 -0.50 4.25 3.23
N ALA A 54 -1.77 4.56 3.52
CA ALA A 54 -2.23 5.93 3.73
C ALA A 54 -1.58 6.54 4.97
N VAL A 55 -1.43 5.77 6.05
CA VAL A 55 -0.71 6.22 7.25
C VAL A 55 0.73 6.60 6.90
N LEU A 56 1.44 5.74 6.15
CA LEU A 56 2.82 6.03 5.76
C LEU A 56 2.92 7.22 4.79
N LEU A 57 2.12 7.24 3.73
CA LEU A 57 2.19 8.26 2.68
C LEU A 57 1.79 9.66 3.18
N TYR A 58 0.79 9.76 4.05
CA TYR A 58 0.21 11.07 4.41
C TYR A 58 0.62 11.53 5.80
N CYS A 59 0.74 10.61 6.77
CA CYS A 59 1.12 10.95 8.14
C CYS A 59 2.65 10.95 8.35
N ALA A 60 3.37 10.09 7.64
CA ALA A 60 4.83 9.93 7.77
C ALA A 60 5.57 9.99 6.41
N PRO A 61 5.38 11.03 5.58
CA PRO A 61 5.89 11.06 4.21
C PRO A 61 7.43 11.06 4.09
N SER A 62 8.13 11.45 5.16
CA SER A 62 9.59 11.55 5.18
C SER A 62 10.29 10.22 5.49
N VAL A 63 9.58 9.20 5.97
CA VAL A 63 10.24 7.92 6.28
C VAL A 63 10.65 7.21 4.99
N PRO A 64 11.77 6.46 4.99
CA PRO A 64 12.22 5.76 3.79
C PRO A 64 11.15 4.84 3.18
N TYR A 65 10.35 4.17 4.01
CA TYR A 65 9.32 3.23 3.57
C TYR A 65 8.14 3.90 2.85
N SER A 66 7.99 5.22 2.97
CA SER A 66 6.97 6.00 2.27
C SER A 66 7.45 6.50 0.91
N GLN A 67 8.73 6.32 0.55
CA GLN A 67 9.27 6.83 -0.72
C GLN A 67 8.72 6.04 -1.93
N PRO A 68 8.53 6.68 -3.10
CA PRO A 68 7.83 6.12 -4.25
C PRO A 68 8.26 4.71 -4.66
N ARG A 69 9.59 4.46 -4.73
CA ARG A 69 10.14 3.13 -5.05
C ARG A 69 9.68 2.05 -4.08
N ASN A 70 9.70 2.35 -2.78
CA ASN A 70 9.29 1.40 -1.75
C ASN A 70 7.79 1.15 -1.84
N VAL A 71 6.98 2.21 -1.98
CA VAL A 71 5.53 2.10 -2.07
C VAL A 71 5.11 1.27 -3.29
N LEU A 72 5.61 1.60 -4.48
CA LEU A 72 5.30 0.87 -5.72
C LEU A 72 5.85 -0.54 -5.71
N GLY A 73 7.16 -0.70 -5.47
CA GLY A 73 7.81 -2.01 -5.51
C GLY A 73 7.30 -2.93 -4.41
N GLY A 74 7.13 -2.42 -3.19
CA GLY A 74 6.65 -3.20 -2.07
C GLY A 74 5.22 -3.70 -2.27
N GLN A 75 4.32 -2.90 -2.83
CA GLN A 75 2.97 -3.36 -3.17
C GLN A 75 2.97 -4.36 -4.32
N ILE A 76 3.63 -4.05 -5.44
CA ILE A 76 3.62 -4.87 -6.66
C ILE A 76 4.29 -6.22 -6.43
N PHE A 77 5.49 -6.25 -5.84
CA PHE A 77 6.19 -7.51 -5.58
C PHE A 77 5.45 -8.37 -4.57
N SER A 78 4.86 -7.76 -3.53
CA SER A 78 4.10 -8.53 -2.54
C SER A 78 2.81 -9.11 -3.12
N ALA A 79 2.11 -8.36 -3.98
CA ALA A 79 0.96 -8.89 -4.71
C ALA A 79 1.36 -10.08 -5.60
N PHE A 80 2.46 -9.94 -6.36
CA PHE A 80 2.95 -11.01 -7.22
C PHE A 80 3.30 -12.28 -6.43
N VAL A 81 4.01 -12.13 -5.30
CA VAL A 81 4.37 -13.24 -4.42
C VAL A 81 3.11 -13.87 -3.81
N GLY A 82 2.15 -13.07 -3.35
CA GLY A 82 0.89 -13.57 -2.78
C GLY A 82 0.06 -14.39 -3.76
N VAL A 83 -0.14 -13.88 -4.98
CA VAL A 83 -0.82 -14.61 -6.06
C VAL A 83 -0.08 -15.90 -6.39
N THR A 84 1.25 -15.84 -6.50
CA THR A 84 2.07 -17.02 -6.81
C THR A 84 1.94 -18.08 -5.71
N ALA A 85 1.97 -17.68 -4.44
CA ALA A 85 1.80 -18.59 -3.31
C ALA A 85 0.43 -19.27 -3.31
N TYR A 86 -0.63 -18.53 -3.63
CA TYR A 86 -1.98 -19.08 -3.76
C TYR A 86 -2.10 -20.05 -4.95
N GLN A 87 -1.64 -19.64 -6.14
CA GLN A 87 -1.74 -20.44 -7.36
C GLN A 87 -0.80 -21.65 -7.42
N ALA A 88 0.27 -21.66 -6.63
CA ALA A 88 1.15 -22.83 -6.53
C ALA A 88 0.43 -24.09 -6.05
N ALA A 89 -0.82 -23.96 -5.56
CA ALA A 89 -1.71 -25.06 -5.18
C ALA A 89 -1.02 -26.08 -4.27
N LEU A 90 -0.18 -25.58 -3.36
CA LEU A 90 0.52 -26.40 -2.39
C LEU A 90 -0.54 -27.10 -1.51
N PRO A 91 -0.35 -28.37 -1.13
CA PRO A 91 -1.25 -29.11 -0.25
C PRO A 91 -1.08 -28.64 1.21
N LEU A 92 -1.27 -27.34 1.44
CA LEU A 92 -1.08 -26.65 2.71
C LEU A 92 -2.41 -26.02 3.14
N PRO A 93 -2.67 -25.94 4.47
CA PRO A 93 -3.75 -25.13 4.99
C PRO A 93 -3.61 -23.66 4.55
N LEU A 94 -4.74 -22.98 4.35
CA LEU A 94 -4.77 -21.59 3.87
C LEU A 94 -3.94 -20.63 4.73
N TRP A 95 -3.97 -20.79 6.06
CA TRP A 95 -3.17 -19.98 6.97
C TRP A 95 -1.66 -20.15 6.75
N SER A 96 -1.21 -21.36 6.40
CA SER A 96 0.21 -21.65 6.12
C SER A 96 0.64 -21.03 4.79
N THR A 97 -0.20 -21.12 3.76
CA THR A 97 0.03 -20.43 2.47
C THR A 97 0.13 -18.92 2.67
N ALA A 98 -0.74 -18.35 3.52
CA ALA A 98 -0.73 -16.93 3.84
C ALA A 98 0.56 -16.51 4.57
N VAL A 99 1.02 -17.31 5.55
CA VAL A 99 2.32 -17.08 6.24
C VAL A 99 3.49 -17.14 5.25
N LEU A 100 3.50 -18.11 4.33
CA LEU A 100 4.53 -18.23 3.30
C LEU A 100 4.52 -17.03 2.36
N ALA A 101 3.34 -16.60 1.90
CA ALA A 101 3.19 -15.42 1.04
C ALA A 101 3.76 -14.15 1.69
N VAL A 102 3.41 -13.90 2.96
CA VAL A 102 3.87 -12.71 3.68
C VAL A 102 5.37 -12.75 3.93
N THR A 103 5.91 -13.87 4.44
CA THR A 103 7.33 -13.99 4.75
C THR A 103 8.21 -13.96 3.49
N ALA A 104 7.79 -14.61 2.40
CA ALA A 104 8.44 -14.51 1.10
C ALA A 104 8.39 -13.08 0.54
N SER A 105 7.27 -12.37 0.70
CA SER A 105 7.16 -10.97 0.26
C SER A 105 8.10 -10.05 1.02
N ILE A 106 8.25 -10.26 2.33
CA ILE A 106 9.24 -9.54 3.15
C ILE A 106 10.65 -9.78 2.61
N ALA A 107 11.02 -11.04 2.34
CA ALA A 107 12.33 -11.37 1.79
C ALA A 107 12.54 -10.73 0.41
N VAL A 108 11.55 -10.79 -0.49
CA VAL A 108 11.62 -10.15 -1.81
C VAL A 108 11.80 -8.64 -1.68
N MET A 109 11.03 -7.97 -0.84
CA MET A 109 11.18 -6.53 -0.59
C MET A 109 12.57 -6.14 -0.05
N GLN A 110 13.17 -6.98 0.78
CA GLN A 110 14.54 -6.78 1.26
C GLN A 110 15.56 -6.93 0.12
N LEU A 111 15.41 -7.97 -0.70
CA LEU A 111 16.30 -8.24 -1.85
C LEU A 111 16.22 -7.14 -2.92
N THR A 112 15.02 -6.65 -3.22
CA THR A 112 14.78 -5.60 -4.23
C THR A 112 15.01 -4.18 -3.70
N ARG A 113 15.23 -4.04 -2.38
CA ARG A 113 15.30 -2.76 -1.67
C ARG A 113 14.04 -1.91 -1.92
N THR A 114 12.89 -2.53 -1.76
CA THR A 114 11.57 -1.90 -1.90
C THR A 114 10.71 -2.10 -0.66
N LEU A 115 11.33 -2.08 0.53
CA LEU A 115 10.63 -2.38 1.78
C LEU A 115 9.54 -1.34 2.07
N HIS A 116 8.29 -1.79 1.94
CA HIS A 116 7.09 -1.04 2.31
C HIS A 116 6.22 -1.98 3.14
N PRO A 117 6.20 -1.84 4.48
CA PRO A 117 5.51 -2.77 5.37
C PRO A 117 4.06 -3.11 4.98
N PRO A 118 3.25 -2.18 4.43
CA PRO A 118 1.91 -2.51 3.92
C PRO A 118 1.87 -3.59 2.83
N GLY A 119 2.96 -3.79 2.08
CA GLY A 119 3.08 -4.86 1.09
C GLY A 119 2.82 -6.25 1.68
N GLY A 120 3.23 -6.50 2.93
CA GLY A 120 2.90 -7.76 3.61
C GLY A 120 1.38 -8.00 3.69
N GLY A 121 0.60 -6.96 3.97
CA GLY A 121 -0.87 -7.03 3.95
C GLY A 121 -1.45 -7.29 2.56
N THR A 122 -0.78 -6.83 1.50
CA THR A 122 -1.17 -7.10 0.10
C THR A 122 -0.92 -8.55 -0.29
N ALA A 123 0.22 -9.13 0.11
CA ALA A 123 0.47 -10.55 -0.08
C ALA A 123 -0.55 -11.41 0.69
N LEU A 124 -0.88 -11.00 1.92
CA LEU A 124 -1.87 -11.67 2.75
C LEU A 124 -3.26 -11.64 2.10
N ALA A 125 -3.67 -10.49 1.57
CA ALA A 125 -4.95 -10.33 0.89
C ALA A 125 -5.06 -11.24 -0.34
N ALA A 126 -4.01 -11.33 -1.16
CA ALA A 126 -4.01 -12.24 -2.32
C ALA A 126 -4.32 -13.71 -1.96
N VAL A 127 -3.99 -14.14 -0.74
CA VAL A 127 -4.27 -15.50 -0.26
C VAL A 127 -5.62 -15.60 0.46
N LEU A 128 -5.93 -14.66 1.36
CA LEU A 128 -7.09 -14.74 2.26
C LEU A 128 -8.39 -14.13 1.71
N SER A 129 -8.34 -13.50 0.54
CA SER A 129 -9.54 -12.95 -0.11
C SER A 129 -10.50 -14.04 -0.60
N ASP A 130 -11.64 -13.61 -1.10
CA ASP A 130 -12.67 -14.48 -1.67
C ASP A 130 -12.32 -14.95 -3.08
N GLU A 131 -13.21 -15.81 -3.63
CA GLU A 131 -13.09 -16.37 -4.97
C GLU A 131 -12.97 -15.30 -6.06
N HIS A 132 -13.52 -14.11 -5.81
CA HIS A 132 -13.45 -12.99 -6.73
C HIS A 132 -12.01 -12.54 -6.97
N ILE A 133 -11.28 -12.24 -5.89
CA ILE A 133 -9.86 -11.86 -5.97
C ILE A 133 -9.00 -13.02 -6.46
N HIS A 134 -9.32 -14.25 -6.08
CA HIS A 134 -8.58 -15.43 -6.54
C HIS A 134 -8.73 -15.65 -8.06
N ALA A 135 -9.92 -15.44 -8.61
CA ALA A 135 -10.21 -15.55 -10.04
C ALA A 135 -9.44 -14.53 -10.89
N MET A 136 -9.05 -13.39 -10.31
CA MET A 136 -8.23 -12.40 -10.99
C MET A 136 -6.80 -12.91 -11.27
N GLY A 137 -6.29 -13.84 -10.45
CA GLY A 137 -4.93 -14.33 -10.55
C GLY A 137 -3.91 -13.18 -10.60
N TYR A 138 -3.00 -13.21 -11.58
CA TYR A 138 -1.99 -12.15 -11.73
C TYR A 138 -2.56 -10.78 -12.12
N TRP A 139 -3.82 -10.71 -12.55
CA TRP A 139 -4.47 -9.43 -12.79
C TRP A 139 -4.56 -8.60 -11.50
N TYR A 140 -4.70 -9.25 -10.33
CA TYR A 140 -4.65 -8.61 -9.01
C TYR A 140 -3.46 -7.66 -8.83
N VAL A 141 -2.31 -8.01 -9.41
CA VAL A 141 -1.08 -7.22 -9.34
C VAL A 141 -1.22 -5.88 -10.07
N LEU A 142 -1.85 -5.89 -11.25
CA LEU A 142 -2.08 -4.68 -12.04
C LEU A 142 -3.26 -3.89 -11.49
N SER A 143 -4.37 -4.58 -11.25
CA SER A 143 -5.61 -4.05 -10.71
C SER A 143 -6.13 -5.02 -9.66
N PRO A 144 -6.34 -4.61 -8.40
CA PRO A 144 -6.34 -3.22 -7.94
C PRO A 144 -4.97 -2.71 -7.47
N VAL A 145 -3.94 -3.56 -7.32
CA VAL A 145 -2.76 -3.21 -6.53
C VAL A 145 -1.94 -2.07 -7.16
N ALA A 146 -1.45 -2.23 -8.39
CA ALA A 146 -0.62 -1.20 -9.01
C ALA A 146 -1.41 0.10 -9.27
N LEU A 147 -2.62 -0.01 -9.83
CA LEU A 147 -3.49 1.14 -10.07
C LEU A 147 -3.83 1.90 -8.78
N GLY A 148 -4.25 1.19 -7.73
CA GLY A 148 -4.57 1.80 -6.45
C GLY A 148 -3.34 2.48 -5.82
N THR A 149 -2.19 1.82 -5.90
CA THR A 149 -0.92 2.38 -5.41
C THR A 149 -0.53 3.66 -6.15
N LEU A 150 -0.72 3.71 -7.48
CA LEU A 150 -0.46 4.89 -8.31
C LEU A 150 -1.38 6.06 -7.94
N VAL A 151 -2.67 5.80 -7.70
CA VAL A 151 -3.62 6.83 -7.23
C VAL A 151 -3.18 7.40 -5.89
N MET A 152 -2.85 6.53 -4.93
CA MET A 152 -2.35 6.98 -3.62
C MET A 152 -1.06 7.80 -3.74
N LEU A 153 -0.14 7.35 -4.59
CA LEU A 153 1.13 8.06 -4.80
C LEU A 153 0.91 9.43 -5.46
N ALA A 154 0.00 9.52 -6.43
CA ALA A 154 -0.36 10.78 -7.07
C ALA A 154 -0.91 11.79 -6.05
N VAL A 155 -1.82 11.36 -5.18
CA VAL A 155 -2.35 12.21 -4.10
C VAL A 155 -1.23 12.59 -3.12
N ALA A 156 -0.32 11.67 -2.78
CA ALA A 156 0.81 11.95 -1.89
C ALA A 156 1.76 13.00 -2.47
N LEU A 157 2.01 12.97 -3.78
CA LEU A 157 2.81 13.97 -4.50
C LEU A 157 2.15 15.36 -4.45
N LEU A 158 0.82 15.44 -4.47
CA LEU A 158 0.12 16.72 -4.38
C LEU A 158 0.12 17.23 -2.94
N VAL A 159 -0.40 16.44 -2.01
CA VAL A 159 -0.70 16.90 -0.64
C VAL A 159 0.57 17.16 0.17
N ASN A 160 1.61 16.33 0.03
CA ASN A 160 2.84 16.51 0.79
C ASN A 160 3.75 17.63 0.29
N ASN A 161 3.42 18.27 -0.84
CA ASN A 161 4.12 19.46 -1.33
C ASN A 161 3.32 20.76 -1.16
N LEU A 162 2.12 20.71 -0.56
CA LEU A 162 1.35 21.92 -0.21
C LEU A 162 2.01 22.74 0.93
N PRO A 163 2.40 22.16 2.08
CA PRO A 163 3.03 22.93 3.13
C PRO A 163 4.52 23.10 2.86
N ARG A 164 5.05 24.32 3.05
CA ARG A 164 6.50 24.60 2.88
C ARG A 164 7.41 23.78 3.80
N SER A 165 6.87 23.19 4.87
CA SER A 165 7.60 22.37 5.83
C SER A 165 7.79 20.92 5.38
N ARG A 166 7.14 20.47 4.30
CA ARG A 166 7.30 19.12 3.75
C ARG A 166 7.84 19.19 2.32
N ARG A 167 8.50 18.11 1.92
CA ARG A 167 8.91 17.86 0.54
C ARG A 167 8.74 16.38 0.28
N TYR A 168 8.09 16.03 -0.81
CA TYR A 168 7.90 14.63 -1.21
C TYR A 168 8.00 14.48 -2.73
N PRO A 169 8.73 13.47 -3.24
CA PRO A 169 9.54 12.54 -2.48
C PRO A 169 10.87 13.16 -2.04
N LEU A 170 11.52 12.51 -1.08
CA LEU A 170 12.90 12.79 -0.71
C LEU A 170 13.87 12.03 -1.62
N THR A 171 13.50 10.81 -2.02
CA THR A 171 14.26 9.98 -2.97
C THR A 171 13.32 9.22 -3.89
N TRP A 172 13.72 9.02 -5.15
CA TRP A 172 12.97 8.22 -6.12
C TRP A 172 13.49 6.79 -6.25
N PHE A 173 14.80 6.55 -6.02
CA PHE A 173 15.48 5.28 -6.25
C PHE A 173 16.41 4.88 -5.11
#